data_AF-A0A2K0TWR5-F1
#
_entry.id   AF-A0A2K0TWR5-F1
#
_cell.length_a   1.000
_cell.length_b   1.000
_cell.length_c   1.000
_cell.angle_alpha   90.00
_cell.angle_beta   90.00
_cell.angle_gamma   90.00
#
_symmetry.space_group_name_H-M   'P 1'
#
loop_
_entity.id
_entity.type
_entity.pdbx_description
1 polymer ?
#
loop_
_entity_poly.entity_id
_entity_poly.type
_entity_poly.pdbx_seq_one_letter_code
_entity_poly.pdbx_strand_id
1 'polypeptide(L)'
;MKDLLSRVNISDLDTGRYIDNLTNAGTGLPRVAIAISGGGYRALMNGAGALAAFDNRSTNAAETGHLGGLLQSATYLSGLSGGSWLVGSLYVQNFTSVESIIFATDGFLSTLWQFDHSILNGPEGLSITRYYRQLFDDVDGKKDAGFNTTITDYWGRALSYQLVDPSDGGPAYTFSSISNDTDFTAAQAPLPLIVAIERTSGQLQIASNSTIFEFNPWEMGSYDPGLEAFAPLQFIGSNFTNGTIPRNGECIAGVDNAGFVMGTSSSLFNQAFLQIGRVEGVPEFLISAINDTLANVGTNNRDIANWPNPFFGYNSSGNLNANSTVLALVDGGEDLQNIPLHPLLLEEREVDVIFAVDGSADTATLWPNGTAMVATFNRSEARVSANDSRFPDVPDQNTFVNLGLNQRPTFFGCTNGSNTPRGPLIVYMPNAPYSFQSNVSTFDLEYSDEERNQIIQNGYNMATMGNGTVDSNWPACIGCAILARSLVRTRTRIPSKCADCFARYCWNGTTNSTLPNTYEPAQILTNTTEQSTSSAARISGTLLLGCFAFMLAI
;
A
#
# COMPACT_ATOMS: atom_id res chain seq x y z
N MET A 1 12.94 -4.44 17.75
CA MET A 1 11.95 -4.15 18.82
C MET A 1 12.54 -3.67 20.14
N LYS A 2 13.41 -4.45 20.83
CA LYS A 2 13.97 -4.03 22.14
C LYS A 2 14.63 -2.66 22.09
N ASP A 3 15.45 -2.41 21.06
CA ASP A 3 16.14 -1.13 20.89
C ASP A 3 15.17 0.04 20.76
N LEU A 4 14.12 -0.10 19.93
CA LEU A 4 13.05 0.89 19.81
C LEU A 4 12.38 1.13 21.18
N LEU A 5 11.89 0.07 21.82
CA LEU A 5 11.13 0.17 23.07
C LEU A 5 11.97 0.68 24.26
N SER A 6 13.29 0.53 24.22
CA SER A 6 14.20 1.07 25.23
C SER A 6 14.32 2.60 25.16
N ARG A 7 14.10 3.19 23.98
CA ARG A 7 14.24 4.64 23.75
C ARG A 7 12.94 5.42 23.96
N VAL A 8 11.78 4.77 23.85
CA VAL A 8 10.46 5.45 23.91
C VAL A 8 9.94 5.76 25.33
N ASN A 9 10.75 5.59 26.37
CA ASN A 9 10.49 6.01 27.76
C ASN A 9 9.06 5.73 28.30
N ILE A 10 8.69 4.45 28.38
CA ILE A 10 7.45 4.01 29.04
C ILE A 10 7.73 3.89 30.55
N SER A 11 7.38 4.92 31.32
CA SER A 11 7.60 4.91 32.77
C SER A 11 6.90 3.73 33.44
N ASP A 12 7.53 3.21 34.50
CA ASP A 12 7.04 2.09 35.31
C ASP A 12 7.02 0.72 34.60
N LEU A 13 7.63 0.60 33.42
CA LEU A 13 7.84 -0.67 32.72
C LEU A 13 9.28 -0.80 32.21
N ASP A 14 10.02 -1.80 32.69
CA ASP A 14 11.26 -2.23 32.06
C ASP A 14 10.92 -3.00 30.77
N THR A 15 10.87 -2.28 29.66
CA THR A 15 10.49 -2.82 28.36
C THR A 15 11.45 -3.91 27.87
N GLY A 16 12.74 -3.78 28.16
CA GLY A 16 13.76 -4.77 27.81
C GLY A 16 13.50 -6.10 28.50
N ARG A 17 13.36 -6.07 29.83
CA ARG A 17 13.03 -7.26 30.63
C ARG A 17 11.66 -7.83 30.28
N TYR A 18 10.68 -6.99 29.97
CA TYR A 18 9.36 -7.43 29.57
C TYR A 18 9.41 -8.26 28.27
N ILE A 19 10.12 -7.78 27.24
CA ILE A 19 10.31 -8.51 25.98
C ILE A 19 11.08 -9.83 26.20
N ASP A 20 12.11 -9.83 27.06
CA ASP A 20 12.85 -11.05 27.39
C ASP A 20 11.95 -12.09 28.07
N ASN A 21 11.05 -11.65 28.97
CA ASN A 21 10.08 -12.53 29.61
C ASN A 21 9.08 -13.13 28.61
N LEU A 22 8.58 -12.35 27.64
CA LEU A 22 7.67 -12.86 26.61
C LEU A 22 8.32 -13.99 25.80
N THR A 23 9.60 -13.80 25.46
CA THR A 23 10.39 -14.79 24.70
C THR A 23 10.60 -16.06 25.53
N ASN A 24 11.05 -15.91 26.78
CA ASN A 24 11.33 -17.04 27.66
C ASN A 24 10.07 -17.83 28.04
N ALA A 25 8.92 -17.16 28.19
CA ALA A 25 7.65 -17.79 28.51
C ALA A 25 6.93 -18.39 27.29
N GLY A 26 7.41 -18.12 26.06
CA GLY A 26 6.76 -18.58 24.83
C GLY A 26 5.39 -17.93 24.58
N THR A 27 5.10 -16.77 25.18
CA THR A 27 3.79 -16.11 25.07
C THR A 27 3.63 -15.27 23.80
N GLY A 28 4.59 -15.34 22.88
CA GLY A 28 4.62 -14.60 21.61
C GLY A 28 5.01 -13.13 21.78
N LEU A 29 5.98 -12.68 20.98
CA LEU A 29 6.32 -11.26 20.85
C LEU A 29 5.15 -10.50 20.19
N PRO A 30 5.03 -9.18 20.42
CA PRO A 30 4.08 -8.37 19.67
C PRO A 30 4.29 -8.52 18.17
N ARG A 31 3.24 -8.87 17.42
CA ARG A 31 3.28 -8.87 15.96
C ARG A 31 2.84 -7.51 15.43
N VAL A 32 3.78 -6.79 14.82
CA VAL A 32 3.57 -5.44 14.27
C VAL A 32 3.35 -5.56 12.77
N ALA A 33 2.34 -4.88 12.23
CA ALA A 33 2.17 -4.75 10.80
C ALA A 33 2.08 -3.29 10.38
N ILE A 34 2.44 -3.01 9.12
CA ILE A 34 2.35 -1.70 8.49
C ILE A 34 1.53 -1.87 7.21
N ALA A 35 0.58 -0.98 6.96
CA ALA A 35 -0.24 -0.96 5.75
C ALA A 35 -0.12 0.41 5.07
N ILE A 36 0.27 0.42 3.80
CA ILE A 36 0.41 1.63 2.98
C ILE A 36 -0.72 1.67 1.96
N SER A 37 -1.50 2.75 1.97
CA SER A 37 -2.67 2.90 1.11
C SER A 37 -2.33 3.04 -0.38
N GLY A 38 -3.38 2.98 -1.22
CA GLY A 38 -3.35 3.44 -2.60
C GLY A 38 -3.42 4.95 -2.75
N GLY A 39 -3.23 5.43 -3.98
CA GLY A 39 -3.21 6.87 -4.33
C GLY A 39 -2.05 7.31 -5.21
N GLY A 40 -1.55 6.43 -6.09
CA GLY A 40 -0.46 6.74 -7.02
C GLY A 40 0.83 7.23 -6.35
N TYR A 41 1.52 8.17 -6.99
CA TYR A 41 2.76 8.74 -6.47
C TYR A 41 2.59 9.44 -5.12
N ARG A 42 1.44 10.08 -4.87
CA ARG A 42 1.14 10.66 -3.55
C ARG A 42 1.24 9.61 -2.45
N ALA A 43 0.61 8.45 -2.63
CA ALA A 43 0.63 7.38 -1.65
C ALA A 43 2.01 6.73 -1.53
N LEU A 44 2.73 6.54 -2.64
CA LEU A 44 4.13 6.10 -2.63
C LEU A 44 4.98 7.05 -1.78
N MET A 45 4.93 8.35 -2.04
CA MET A 45 5.80 9.35 -1.37
C MET A 45 5.41 9.56 0.09
N ASN A 46 4.12 9.66 0.41
CA ASN A 46 3.64 9.74 1.79
C ASN A 46 4.02 8.49 2.59
N GLY A 47 3.81 7.30 2.01
CA GLY A 47 4.22 6.03 2.58
C GLY A 47 5.73 5.93 2.75
N ALA A 48 6.52 6.40 1.78
CA ALA A 48 7.98 6.41 1.85
C ALA A 48 8.47 7.27 3.01
N GLY A 49 7.84 8.44 3.22
CA GLY A 49 8.09 9.26 4.40
C GLY A 49 7.85 8.52 5.71
N ALA A 50 6.71 7.84 5.83
CA ALA A 50 6.38 7.05 7.01
C ALA A 50 7.37 5.88 7.21
N LEU A 51 7.73 5.15 6.16
CA LEU A 51 8.72 4.07 6.24
C LEU A 51 10.10 4.62 6.63
N ALA A 52 10.53 5.75 6.09
CA ALA A 52 11.78 6.42 6.47
C ALA A 52 11.78 6.80 7.97
N ALA A 53 10.65 7.26 8.51
CA ALA A 53 10.51 7.54 9.94
C ALA A 53 10.62 6.30 10.84
N PHE A 54 10.21 5.14 10.31
CA PHE A 54 10.19 3.86 11.01
C PHE A 54 11.49 3.07 10.86
N ASP A 55 12.30 3.37 9.85
CA ASP A 55 13.52 2.65 9.50
C ASP A 55 14.69 3.10 10.39
N ASN A 56 15.37 2.14 11.04
CA ASN A 56 16.58 2.45 11.82
C ASN A 56 17.80 2.82 10.97
N ARG A 57 17.73 2.60 9.65
CA ARG A 57 18.78 2.97 8.68
C ARG A 57 18.71 4.44 8.28
N SER A 58 17.61 5.13 8.60
CA SER A 58 17.46 6.55 8.33
C SER A 58 18.36 7.40 9.21
N THR A 59 18.70 8.58 8.70
CA THR A 59 19.54 9.55 9.40
C THR A 59 18.84 9.98 10.70
N ASN A 60 19.60 9.96 11.80
CA ASN A 60 19.12 10.34 13.13
C ASN A 60 17.94 9.50 13.66
N ALA A 61 17.67 8.31 13.08
CA ALA A 61 16.48 7.51 13.41
C ALA A 61 16.33 7.08 14.88
N ALA A 62 17.42 7.13 15.66
CA ALA A 62 17.45 6.81 17.09
C ALA A 62 17.40 8.05 18.01
N GLU A 63 17.39 9.26 17.47
CA GLU A 63 17.31 10.49 18.26
C GLU A 63 15.95 10.65 18.96
N THR A 64 15.88 11.59 19.91
CA THR A 64 14.66 11.82 20.70
C THR A 64 13.53 12.28 19.78
N GLY A 65 12.36 11.66 19.89
CA GLY A 65 11.21 12.00 19.04
C GLY A 65 11.06 11.13 17.79
N HIS A 66 12.09 10.34 17.43
CA HIS A 66 12.09 9.49 16.25
C HIS A 66 11.55 8.07 16.54
N LEU A 67 11.21 7.34 15.47
CA LEU A 67 10.56 6.02 15.54
C LEU A 67 11.39 4.91 14.85
N GLY A 68 12.67 5.15 14.60
CA GLY A 68 13.56 4.20 13.94
C GLY A 68 13.57 2.84 14.62
N GLY A 69 13.52 1.77 13.84
CA GLY A 69 13.43 0.40 14.34
C GLY A 69 11.99 -0.12 14.46
N LEU A 70 10.98 0.70 14.17
CA LEU A 70 9.60 0.22 14.01
C LEU A 70 9.49 -0.70 12.79
N LEU A 71 10.10 -0.32 11.66
CA LEU A 71 10.12 -1.14 10.45
C LEU A 71 10.83 -2.47 10.70
N GLN A 72 11.98 -2.45 11.37
CA GLN A 72 12.71 -3.66 11.77
C GLN A 72 11.98 -4.48 12.86
N SER A 73 10.90 -3.94 13.45
CA SER A 73 10.03 -4.68 14.38
C SER A 73 8.78 -5.22 13.71
N ALA A 74 8.51 -4.86 12.45
CA ALA A 74 7.35 -5.31 11.71
C ALA A 74 7.51 -6.75 11.24
N THR A 75 6.41 -7.50 11.29
CA THR A 75 6.26 -8.85 10.73
C THR A 75 5.71 -8.78 9.31
N TYR A 76 4.81 -7.82 9.04
CA TYR A 76 4.15 -7.66 7.74
C TYR A 76 4.22 -6.21 7.27
N LEU A 77 4.40 -6.02 5.96
CA LEU A 77 4.29 -4.73 5.29
C LEU A 77 3.40 -4.90 4.06
N SER A 78 2.16 -4.40 4.13
CA SER A 78 1.20 -4.47 3.03
C SER A 78 1.12 -3.17 2.24
N GLY A 79 0.92 -3.28 0.92
CA GLY A 79 0.73 -2.17 0.00
C GLY A 79 -0.32 -2.51 -1.06
N LEU A 80 -1.10 -1.51 -1.48
CA LEU A 80 -1.95 -1.60 -2.67
C LEU A 80 -1.79 -0.35 -3.52
N SER A 81 -2.04 -0.45 -4.83
CA SER A 81 -1.93 0.67 -5.77
C SER A 81 -0.59 1.42 -5.61
N GLY A 82 -0.58 2.74 -5.42
CA GLY A 82 0.64 3.51 -5.11
C GLY A 82 1.47 2.98 -3.92
N GLY A 83 0.83 2.41 -2.90
CA GLY A 83 1.52 1.72 -1.80
C GLY A 83 2.20 0.43 -2.24
N SER A 84 1.65 -0.28 -3.24
CA SER A 84 2.30 -1.44 -3.86
C SER A 84 3.56 -1.05 -4.64
N TRP A 85 3.58 0.15 -5.23
CA TRP A 85 4.76 0.66 -5.94
C TRP A 85 5.92 0.89 -4.97
N LEU A 86 5.63 1.49 -3.81
CA LEU A 86 6.60 1.65 -2.73
C LEU A 86 7.14 0.30 -2.25
N VAL A 87 6.25 -0.61 -1.86
CA VAL A 87 6.64 -1.93 -1.33
C VAL A 87 7.41 -2.72 -2.39
N GLY A 88 6.86 -2.84 -3.60
CA GLY A 88 7.52 -3.56 -4.69
C GLY A 88 8.90 -2.99 -5.01
N SER A 89 9.02 -1.67 -5.18
CA SER A 89 10.29 -1.00 -5.49
C SER A 89 11.35 -1.22 -4.41
N LEU A 90 11.01 -1.11 -3.12
CA LEU A 90 12.00 -1.34 -2.06
C LEU A 90 12.47 -2.80 -2.04
N TYR A 91 11.58 -3.78 -2.17
CA TYR A 91 11.93 -5.19 -2.05
C TYR A 91 12.70 -5.75 -3.23
N VAL A 92 12.38 -5.34 -4.47
CA VAL A 92 13.17 -5.77 -5.64
C VAL A 92 14.58 -5.21 -5.65
N GLN A 93 14.85 -4.21 -4.80
CA GLN A 93 16.18 -3.66 -4.52
C GLN A 93 16.75 -4.17 -3.20
N ASN A 94 16.52 -5.46 -2.89
CA ASN A 94 16.96 -6.13 -1.66
C ASN A 94 16.57 -5.36 -0.39
N PHE A 95 15.30 -4.94 -0.34
CA PHE A 95 14.74 -4.17 0.77
C PHE A 95 15.56 -2.91 1.12
N THR A 96 15.98 -2.13 0.11
CA THR A 96 16.72 -0.88 0.31
C THR A 96 15.95 0.12 1.19
N SER A 97 16.64 1.13 1.74
CA SER A 97 15.99 2.19 2.51
C SER A 97 15.53 3.34 1.62
N VAL A 98 14.47 4.02 2.02
CA VAL A 98 13.95 5.22 1.32
C VAL A 98 15.04 6.28 1.19
N GLU A 99 15.76 6.59 2.28
CA GLU A 99 16.86 7.55 2.27
C GLU A 99 17.99 7.15 1.31
N SER A 100 18.29 5.85 1.17
CA SER A 100 19.32 5.39 0.23
C SER A 100 18.97 5.70 -1.22
N ILE A 101 17.68 5.74 -1.57
CA ILE A 101 17.23 6.14 -2.92
C ILE A 101 17.28 7.66 -3.06
N ILE A 102 16.60 8.40 -2.17
CA ILE A 102 16.40 9.85 -2.37
C ILE A 102 17.65 10.70 -2.11
N PHE A 103 18.64 10.18 -1.38
CA PHE A 103 19.92 10.85 -1.15
C PHE A 103 21.05 10.32 -2.04
N ALA A 104 20.81 9.30 -2.86
CA ALA A 104 21.80 8.84 -3.82
C ALA A 104 22.07 9.95 -4.86
N THR A 105 23.35 10.26 -5.05
CA THR A 105 23.81 11.26 -6.04
C THR A 105 24.55 10.63 -7.21
N ASP A 106 24.91 9.35 -7.08
CA ASP A 106 25.51 8.54 -8.13
C ASP A 106 25.08 7.06 -8.01
N GLY A 107 25.48 6.27 -9.00
CA GLY A 107 25.22 4.84 -9.04
C GLY A 107 23.79 4.48 -9.45
N PHE A 108 23.41 3.23 -9.20
CA PHE A 108 22.12 2.70 -9.65
C PHE A 108 20.94 3.31 -8.87
N LEU A 109 21.06 3.47 -7.55
CA LEU A 109 19.96 3.98 -6.72
C LEU A 109 19.59 5.43 -7.07
N SER A 110 20.54 6.27 -7.52
CA SER A 110 20.26 7.64 -7.95
C SER A 110 19.44 7.72 -9.23
N THR A 111 19.22 6.60 -9.91
CA THR A 111 18.40 6.52 -11.13
C THR A 111 16.97 6.07 -10.86
N LEU A 112 16.67 5.65 -9.62
CA LEU A 112 15.32 5.27 -9.20
C LEU A 112 14.55 6.49 -8.71
N TRP A 113 13.23 6.41 -8.80
CA TRP A 113 12.28 7.41 -8.31
C TRP A 113 12.48 8.81 -8.91
N GLN A 114 13.02 8.86 -10.13
CA GLN A 114 13.13 10.07 -10.94
C GLN A 114 11.76 10.37 -11.55
N PHE A 115 10.91 11.04 -10.77
CA PHE A 115 9.53 11.37 -11.15
C PHE A 115 9.42 12.70 -11.89
N ASP A 116 10.53 13.42 -12.07
CA ASP A 116 10.59 14.69 -12.81
C ASP A 116 10.41 14.49 -14.32
N HIS A 117 10.61 13.27 -14.79
CA HIS A 117 10.23 12.81 -16.11
C HIS A 117 8.95 11.99 -16.01
N SER A 118 7.90 12.42 -16.71
CA SER A 118 6.66 11.65 -16.73
C SER A 118 6.90 10.21 -17.18
N ILE A 119 6.24 9.26 -16.52
CA ILE A 119 6.22 7.84 -16.90
C ILE A 119 5.79 7.60 -18.37
N LEU A 120 5.03 8.54 -18.94
CA LEU A 120 4.59 8.52 -20.34
C LEU A 120 5.68 8.97 -21.32
N ASN A 121 6.77 9.56 -20.84
CA ASN A 121 7.90 9.96 -21.68
C ASN A 121 9.08 8.98 -21.58
N GLY A 122 9.10 8.17 -20.51
CA GLY A 122 10.22 7.29 -20.18
C GLY A 122 11.32 8.02 -19.41
N PRO A 123 12.35 7.30 -18.96
CA PRO A 123 13.44 7.87 -18.17
C PRO A 123 14.41 8.73 -19.02
N GLU A 124 15.16 9.58 -18.33
CA GLU A 124 16.22 10.37 -18.95
C GLU A 124 17.25 9.47 -19.67
N GLY A 125 17.74 9.91 -20.83
CA GLY A 125 18.74 9.18 -21.62
C GLY A 125 18.17 8.07 -22.50
N LEU A 126 16.89 7.71 -22.34
CA LEU A 126 16.19 6.79 -23.22
C LEU A 126 15.27 7.55 -24.17
N SER A 127 15.46 7.39 -25.49
CA SER A 127 14.57 8.05 -26.44
C SER A 127 13.15 7.47 -26.33
N ILE A 128 12.13 8.33 -26.41
CA ILE A 128 10.72 7.92 -26.30
C ILE A 128 10.35 6.77 -27.26
N THR A 129 10.89 6.79 -28.48
CA THR A 129 10.69 5.70 -29.45
C THR A 129 11.31 4.38 -28.99
N ARG A 130 12.49 4.42 -28.37
CA ARG A 130 13.14 3.21 -27.85
C ARG A 130 12.44 2.69 -26.61
N TYR A 131 12.06 3.58 -25.69
CA TYR A 131 11.25 3.26 -24.52
C TYR A 131 9.98 2.50 -24.93
N TYR A 132 9.20 3.06 -25.84
CA TYR A 132 7.96 2.44 -26.30
C TYR A 132 8.17 1.18 -27.13
N ARG A 133 9.28 1.06 -27.86
CA ARG A 133 9.64 -0.20 -28.52
C ARG A 133 9.95 -1.28 -27.50
N GLN A 134 10.70 -0.98 -26.44
CA GLN A 134 10.98 -1.96 -25.38
C GLN A 134 9.71 -2.40 -24.65
N LEU A 135 8.80 -1.46 -24.31
CA LEU A 135 7.50 -1.83 -23.74
C LEU A 135 6.71 -2.77 -24.67
N PHE A 136 6.70 -2.47 -25.97
CA PHE A 136 6.04 -3.33 -26.97
C PHE A 136 6.71 -4.70 -27.06
N ASP A 137 8.02 -4.76 -27.22
CA ASP A 137 8.77 -6.01 -27.40
C ASP A 137 8.59 -6.94 -26.18
N ASP A 138 8.58 -6.39 -24.96
CA ASP A 138 8.34 -7.15 -23.73
C ASP A 138 6.91 -7.76 -23.69
N VAL A 139 5.90 -6.96 -24.03
CA VAL A 139 4.50 -7.40 -24.01
C VAL A 139 4.19 -8.36 -25.16
N ASP A 140 4.75 -8.12 -26.35
CA ASP A 140 4.63 -9.02 -27.50
C ASP A 140 5.35 -10.34 -27.22
N GLY A 141 6.50 -10.31 -26.52
CA GLY A 141 7.17 -11.52 -26.04
C GLY A 141 6.31 -12.36 -25.09
N LYS A 142 5.57 -11.73 -24.16
CA LYS A 142 4.59 -12.43 -23.31
C LYS A 142 3.46 -13.06 -24.14
N LYS A 143 2.97 -12.35 -25.15
CA LYS A 143 1.93 -12.85 -26.07
C LYS A 143 2.43 -14.02 -26.93
N ASP A 144 3.64 -13.94 -27.46
CA ASP A 144 4.30 -15.00 -28.23
C ASP A 144 4.54 -16.26 -27.38
N ALA A 145 4.76 -16.09 -26.07
CA ALA A 145 4.79 -17.18 -25.10
C ALA A 145 3.40 -17.79 -24.81
N GLY A 146 2.33 -17.29 -25.42
CA GLY A 146 0.97 -17.83 -25.33
C GLY A 146 0.10 -17.25 -24.21
N PHE A 147 0.54 -16.17 -23.55
CA PHE A 147 -0.21 -15.52 -22.49
C PHE A 147 -1.10 -14.38 -23.00
N ASN A 148 -2.25 -14.20 -22.36
CA ASN A 148 -3.08 -13.03 -22.62
C ASN A 148 -2.39 -11.78 -22.10
N THR A 149 -2.47 -10.71 -22.87
CA THR A 149 -1.96 -9.39 -22.51
C THR A 149 -3.10 -8.39 -22.41
N THR A 150 -2.94 -7.40 -21.54
CA THR A 150 -3.83 -6.25 -21.39
C THR A 150 -2.99 -4.97 -21.34
N ILE A 151 -3.66 -3.82 -21.27
CA ILE A 151 -2.94 -2.56 -21.04
C ILE A 151 -2.25 -2.51 -19.67
N THR A 152 -2.66 -3.35 -18.70
CA THR A 152 -1.94 -3.49 -17.42
C THR A 152 -0.52 -4.02 -17.62
N ASP A 153 -0.27 -4.83 -18.66
CA ASP A 153 1.10 -5.28 -18.98
C ASP A 153 1.98 -4.08 -19.35
N TYR A 154 1.52 -3.25 -20.28
CA TYR A 154 2.25 -2.03 -20.66
C TYR A 154 2.42 -1.06 -19.48
N TRP A 155 1.37 -0.90 -18.66
CA TRP A 155 1.43 -0.07 -17.45
C TRP A 155 2.45 -0.60 -16.43
N GLY A 156 2.44 -1.90 -16.14
CA GLY A 156 3.40 -2.53 -15.23
C GLY A 156 4.83 -2.44 -15.73
N ARG A 157 5.05 -2.59 -17.05
CA ARG A 157 6.36 -2.37 -17.66
C ARG A 157 6.78 -0.90 -17.55
N ALA A 158 5.90 0.06 -17.85
CA ALA A 158 6.17 1.49 -17.72
C ALA A 158 6.57 1.88 -16.28
N LEU A 159 5.83 1.38 -15.28
CA LEU A 159 6.15 1.56 -13.85
C LEU A 159 7.56 1.09 -13.52
N SER A 160 7.99 -0.02 -14.13
CA SER A 160 9.27 -0.64 -13.83
C SER A 160 10.46 0.23 -14.20
N TYR A 161 10.34 1.13 -15.16
CA TYR A 161 11.43 2.03 -15.54
C TYR A 161 11.77 3.05 -14.44
N GLN A 162 10.80 3.46 -13.62
CA GLN A 162 11.04 4.39 -12.51
C GLN A 162 11.27 3.68 -11.18
N LEU A 163 10.80 2.43 -11.05
CA LEU A 163 10.73 1.72 -9.77
C LEU A 163 11.65 0.50 -9.66
N VAL A 164 12.10 -0.06 -10.79
CA VAL A 164 12.89 -1.31 -10.84
C VAL A 164 14.22 -1.07 -11.53
N ASP A 165 14.24 -0.67 -12.80
CA ASP A 165 15.48 -0.43 -13.54
C ASP A 165 15.18 0.52 -14.72
N PRO A 166 15.81 1.70 -14.82
CA PRO A 166 15.53 2.65 -15.90
C PRO A 166 16.13 2.27 -17.25
N SER A 167 16.99 1.26 -17.32
CA SER A 167 17.63 0.86 -18.59
C SER A 167 16.72 0.02 -19.48
N ASP A 168 15.95 -0.89 -18.88
CA ASP A 168 15.05 -1.82 -19.58
C ASP A 168 13.81 -2.22 -18.76
N GLY A 169 13.55 -1.58 -17.62
CA GLY A 169 12.44 -1.93 -16.73
C GLY A 169 12.62 -3.25 -15.99
N GLY A 170 13.80 -3.88 -16.02
CA GLY A 170 14.12 -5.07 -15.23
C GLY A 170 13.16 -6.25 -15.47
N PRO A 171 13.00 -6.74 -16.72
CA PRO A 171 12.01 -7.79 -17.04
C PRO A 171 12.25 -9.10 -16.27
N ALA A 172 13.49 -9.37 -15.87
CA ALA A 172 13.86 -10.56 -15.09
C ALA A 172 13.54 -10.46 -13.59
N TYR A 173 13.23 -9.27 -13.06
CA TYR A 173 12.86 -9.12 -11.65
C TYR A 173 11.43 -9.59 -11.44
N THR A 174 11.28 -10.59 -10.58
CA THR A 174 9.99 -11.20 -10.25
C THR A 174 9.68 -10.97 -8.78
N PHE A 175 8.40 -10.90 -8.44
CA PHE A 175 8.01 -10.76 -7.03
C PHE A 175 8.39 -12.03 -6.24
N SER A 176 8.33 -13.21 -6.86
CA SER A 176 8.80 -14.44 -6.23
C SER A 176 10.32 -14.50 -6.01
N SER A 177 11.13 -13.77 -6.80
CA SER A 177 12.58 -13.73 -6.55
C SER A 177 12.97 -13.08 -5.22
N ILE A 178 12.08 -12.31 -4.58
CA ILE A 178 12.28 -11.78 -3.22
C ILE A 178 12.55 -12.93 -2.23
N SER A 179 11.96 -14.12 -2.45
CA SER A 179 12.19 -15.30 -1.61
C SER A 179 13.64 -15.80 -1.64
N ASN A 180 14.44 -15.37 -2.62
CA ASN A 180 15.88 -15.69 -2.73
C ASN A 180 16.78 -14.58 -2.19
N ASP A 181 16.22 -13.43 -1.77
CA ASP A 181 17.01 -12.37 -1.16
C ASP A 181 17.60 -12.83 0.18
N THR A 182 18.86 -12.43 0.42
CA THR A 182 19.62 -12.92 1.58
C THR A 182 19.06 -12.35 2.89
N ASP A 183 18.72 -11.07 2.89
CA ASP A 183 18.21 -10.38 4.08
C ASP A 183 16.77 -10.81 4.38
N PHE A 184 15.95 -10.99 3.35
CA PHE A 184 14.60 -11.55 3.48
C PHE A 184 14.63 -12.99 4.02
N THR A 185 15.48 -13.86 3.48
CA THR A 185 15.64 -15.25 3.97
C THR A 185 16.13 -15.28 5.43
N ALA A 186 16.93 -14.29 5.84
CA ALA A 186 17.39 -14.10 7.21
C ALA A 186 16.36 -13.38 8.12
N ALA A 187 15.13 -13.15 7.65
CA ALA A 187 14.05 -12.46 8.34
C ALA A 187 14.44 -11.05 8.84
N GLN A 188 15.26 -10.33 8.07
CA GLN A 188 15.64 -8.92 8.33
C GLN A 188 14.68 -7.90 7.71
N ALA A 189 13.80 -8.36 6.81
CA ALA A 189 12.72 -7.58 6.23
C ALA A 189 11.36 -8.18 6.66
N PRO A 190 10.31 -7.37 6.87
CA PRO A 190 8.96 -7.89 7.05
C PRO A 190 8.50 -8.70 5.82
N LEU A 191 7.43 -9.48 5.96
CA LEU A 191 6.80 -10.13 4.81
C LEU A 191 6.08 -9.08 3.95
N PRO A 192 6.47 -8.87 2.68
CA PRO A 192 5.76 -7.95 1.79
C PRO A 192 4.48 -8.58 1.29
N LEU A 193 3.39 -7.83 1.36
CA LEU A 193 2.07 -8.22 0.86
C LEU A 193 1.58 -7.18 -0.14
N ILE A 194 1.32 -7.58 -1.38
CA ILE A 194 0.63 -6.72 -2.35
C ILE A 194 -0.82 -7.18 -2.48
N VAL A 195 -1.75 -6.24 -2.47
CA VAL A 195 -3.19 -6.53 -2.56
C VAL A 195 -3.75 -6.09 -3.90
N ALA A 196 -4.53 -6.96 -4.52
CA ALA A 196 -5.43 -6.66 -5.63
C ALA A 196 -6.81 -7.24 -5.29
N ILE A 197 -7.82 -6.94 -6.09
CA ILE A 197 -9.14 -7.54 -5.93
C ILE A 197 -9.63 -8.15 -7.23
N GLU A 198 -10.48 -9.14 -7.11
CA GLU A 198 -11.10 -9.79 -8.25
C GLU A 198 -12.18 -8.92 -8.85
N ARG A 199 -12.19 -8.85 -10.18
CA ARG A 199 -13.39 -8.46 -10.93
C ARG A 199 -13.95 -9.65 -11.69
N THR A 200 -15.07 -10.17 -11.20
CA THR A 200 -15.77 -11.28 -11.85
C THR A 200 -16.13 -10.93 -13.29
N SER A 201 -15.91 -11.86 -14.22
CA SER A 201 -16.21 -11.69 -15.64
C SER A 201 -17.65 -11.20 -15.87
N GLY A 202 -17.80 -10.07 -16.58
CA GLY A 202 -19.09 -9.48 -16.94
C GLY A 202 -19.63 -8.45 -15.94
N GLN A 203 -18.95 -8.20 -14.83
CA GLN A 203 -19.28 -7.12 -13.89
C GLN A 203 -18.52 -5.83 -14.23
N LEU A 204 -19.23 -4.70 -14.18
CA LEU A 204 -18.66 -3.35 -14.38
C LEU A 204 -18.38 -2.62 -13.07
N GLN A 205 -19.03 -3.07 -11.98
CA GLN A 205 -18.84 -2.48 -10.65
C GLN A 205 -18.12 -3.50 -9.77
N ILE A 206 -17.16 -3.01 -8.99
CA ILE A 206 -16.55 -3.79 -7.93
C ILE A 206 -17.48 -3.75 -6.72
N ALA A 207 -17.93 -4.91 -6.28
CA ALA A 207 -18.73 -5.01 -5.07
C ALA A 207 -17.84 -4.81 -3.84
N SER A 208 -18.40 -4.26 -2.76
CA SER A 208 -17.70 -4.10 -1.47
C SER A 208 -17.26 -5.42 -0.82
N ASN A 209 -17.78 -6.55 -1.31
CA ASN A 209 -17.42 -7.90 -0.92
C ASN A 209 -16.62 -8.64 -2.02
N SER A 210 -15.93 -7.91 -2.90
CA SER A 210 -15.03 -8.50 -3.89
C SER A 210 -14.01 -9.42 -3.22
N THR A 211 -13.60 -10.46 -3.94
CA THR A 211 -12.56 -11.40 -3.50
C THR A 211 -11.23 -10.65 -3.42
N ILE A 212 -10.63 -10.61 -2.23
CA ILE A 212 -9.34 -9.96 -1.99
C ILE A 212 -8.23 -10.93 -2.31
N PHE A 213 -7.37 -10.56 -3.24
CA PHE A 213 -6.19 -11.32 -3.61
C PHE A 213 -4.94 -10.74 -2.97
N GLU A 214 -4.16 -11.61 -2.36
CA GLU A 214 -2.84 -11.29 -1.83
C GLU A 214 -1.76 -11.91 -2.72
N PHE A 215 -0.70 -11.13 -2.95
CA PHE A 215 0.58 -11.60 -3.48
C PHE A 215 1.64 -11.49 -2.39
N ASN A 216 2.33 -12.59 -2.10
CA ASN A 216 3.54 -12.61 -1.29
C ASN A 216 4.67 -13.33 -2.08
N PRO A 217 5.94 -13.33 -1.61
CA PRO A 217 7.05 -13.89 -2.37
C PRO A 217 6.94 -15.38 -2.73
N TRP A 218 6.01 -16.13 -2.14
CA TRP A 218 5.84 -17.55 -2.39
C TRP A 218 4.57 -17.88 -3.17
N GLU A 219 3.49 -17.15 -2.92
CA GLU A 219 2.17 -17.53 -3.40
C GLU A 219 1.27 -16.33 -3.70
N MET A 220 0.25 -16.58 -4.53
CA MET A 220 -0.88 -15.69 -4.67
C MET A 220 -2.19 -16.43 -4.47
N GLY A 221 -3.18 -15.76 -3.92
CA GLY A 221 -4.46 -16.38 -3.61
C GLY A 221 -5.36 -15.52 -2.73
N SER A 222 -6.37 -16.16 -2.16
CA SER A 222 -7.33 -15.49 -1.30
C SER A 222 -7.73 -16.36 -0.12
N TYR A 223 -7.96 -15.69 1.01
CA TYR A 223 -8.60 -16.27 2.20
C TYR A 223 -10.12 -16.10 2.18
N ASP A 224 -10.68 -15.36 1.21
CA ASP A 224 -12.11 -15.12 1.14
C ASP A 224 -12.89 -16.39 0.78
N PRO A 225 -14.10 -16.58 1.34
CA PRO A 225 -14.91 -17.76 1.08
C PRO A 225 -15.22 -17.97 -0.40
N GLY A 226 -15.27 -19.24 -0.78
CA GLY A 226 -15.46 -19.67 -2.16
C GLY A 226 -14.14 -20.03 -2.84
N LEU A 227 -13.08 -19.22 -2.65
CA LEU A 227 -11.74 -19.55 -3.13
C LEU A 227 -10.92 -20.29 -2.05
N GLU A 228 -10.58 -19.63 -0.94
CA GLU A 228 -9.81 -20.20 0.19
C GLU A 228 -8.61 -21.04 -0.25
N ALA A 229 -7.81 -20.51 -1.19
CA ALA A 229 -6.72 -21.24 -1.81
C ALA A 229 -5.62 -20.31 -2.30
N PHE A 230 -4.40 -20.87 -2.35
CA PHE A 230 -3.18 -20.21 -2.79
C PHE A 230 -2.46 -21.09 -3.81
N ALA A 231 -1.79 -20.43 -4.76
CA ALA A 231 -0.98 -21.06 -5.79
C ALA A 231 0.45 -20.53 -5.74
N PRO A 232 1.48 -21.36 -6.02
CA PRO A 232 2.87 -20.92 -6.03
C PRO A 232 3.09 -19.80 -7.06
N LEU A 233 3.48 -18.61 -6.59
CA LEU A 233 3.56 -17.40 -7.42
C LEU A 233 4.59 -17.58 -8.54
N GLN A 234 5.74 -18.19 -8.23
CA GLN A 234 6.79 -18.49 -9.20
C GLN A 234 6.25 -19.28 -10.40
N PHE A 235 5.27 -20.17 -10.19
CA PHE A 235 4.76 -21.07 -11.24
C PHE A 235 3.36 -20.71 -11.72
N ILE A 236 2.88 -19.51 -11.40
CA ILE A 236 1.51 -19.08 -11.69
C ILE A 236 1.15 -19.15 -13.18
N GLY A 237 2.15 -19.04 -14.07
CA GLY A 237 1.97 -19.17 -15.51
C GLY A 237 1.66 -20.59 -16.00
N SER A 238 1.79 -21.59 -15.15
CA SER A 238 1.60 -23.00 -15.51
C SER A 238 0.13 -23.35 -15.72
N ASN A 239 -0.14 -24.44 -16.43
CA ASN A 239 -1.50 -24.96 -16.58
C ASN A 239 -1.91 -25.77 -15.33
N PHE A 240 -2.60 -25.10 -14.40
CA PHE A 240 -3.25 -25.79 -13.29
C PHE A 240 -4.64 -26.29 -13.71
N THR A 241 -4.97 -27.49 -13.27
CA THR A 241 -6.32 -28.04 -13.37
C THR A 241 -6.65 -28.76 -12.07
N ASN A 242 -7.79 -28.42 -11.49
CA ASN A 242 -8.25 -28.96 -10.20
C ASN A 242 -7.21 -28.81 -9.08
N GLY A 243 -6.54 -27.65 -9.05
CA GLY A 243 -5.53 -27.32 -8.03
C GLY A 243 -4.17 -27.98 -8.19
N THR A 244 -3.88 -28.62 -9.34
CA THR A 244 -2.59 -29.27 -9.58
C THR A 244 -2.07 -29.01 -11.00
N ILE A 245 -0.75 -28.93 -11.16
CA ILE A 245 -0.11 -29.05 -12.47
C ILE A 245 -0.04 -30.55 -12.82
N PRO A 246 -0.52 -31.00 -14.00
CA PRO A 246 -0.44 -32.40 -14.41
C PRO A 246 1.00 -32.94 -14.38
N ARG A 247 1.20 -34.23 -14.12
CA ARG A 247 2.53 -34.85 -14.01
C ARG A 247 3.41 -34.68 -15.26
N ASN A 248 2.79 -34.55 -16.42
CA ASN A 248 3.42 -34.31 -17.71
C ASN A 248 3.26 -32.85 -18.17
N GLY A 249 2.80 -31.96 -17.30
CA GLY A 249 2.68 -30.53 -17.54
C GLY A 249 4.01 -29.81 -17.33
N GLU A 250 4.11 -28.62 -17.91
CA GLU A 250 5.28 -27.75 -17.80
C GLU A 250 5.09 -26.75 -16.66
N CYS A 251 6.14 -26.52 -15.87
CA CYS A 251 6.17 -25.47 -14.86
C CYS A 251 6.70 -24.19 -15.52
N ILE A 252 5.82 -23.21 -15.73
CA ILE A 252 6.16 -21.93 -16.37
C ILE A 252 6.35 -20.86 -15.29
N ALA A 253 7.49 -20.18 -15.34
CA ALA A 253 7.86 -19.11 -14.42
C ALA A 253 8.02 -17.75 -15.10
N GLY A 254 8.02 -16.67 -14.30
CA GLY A 254 8.30 -15.31 -14.75
C GLY A 254 7.08 -14.46 -15.10
N VAL A 255 5.86 -15.03 -15.05
CA VAL A 255 4.61 -14.26 -15.21
C VAL A 255 4.42 -13.26 -14.06
N ASP A 256 4.97 -13.57 -12.89
CA ASP A 256 4.99 -12.73 -11.69
C ASP A 256 6.07 -11.64 -11.72
N ASN A 257 6.38 -11.10 -12.91
CA ASN A 257 7.23 -9.92 -13.06
C ASN A 257 6.80 -8.84 -12.06
N ALA A 258 7.75 -8.27 -11.31
CA ALA A 258 7.44 -7.37 -10.21
C ALA A 258 6.65 -6.14 -10.68
N GLY A 259 6.96 -5.62 -11.87
CA GLY A 259 6.20 -4.57 -12.53
C GLY A 259 4.76 -4.95 -12.81
N PHE A 260 4.51 -6.18 -13.25
CA PHE A 260 3.15 -6.68 -13.50
C PHE A 260 2.34 -6.90 -12.21
N VAL A 261 2.97 -7.33 -11.11
CA VAL A 261 2.33 -7.40 -9.78
C VAL A 261 1.94 -6.00 -9.29
N MET A 262 2.87 -5.04 -9.33
CA MET A 262 2.59 -3.63 -8.99
C MET A 262 1.53 -3.00 -9.92
N GLY A 263 1.61 -3.28 -11.21
CA GLY A 263 0.65 -2.83 -12.22
C GLY A 263 -0.74 -3.42 -12.00
N THR A 264 -0.85 -4.68 -11.61
CA THR A 264 -2.11 -5.34 -11.25
C THR A 264 -2.77 -4.65 -10.07
N SER A 265 -2.00 -4.38 -9.01
CA SER A 265 -2.49 -3.67 -7.82
C SER A 265 -2.84 -2.20 -8.09
N SER A 266 -2.51 -1.65 -9.27
CA SER A 266 -2.71 -0.25 -9.65
C SER A 266 -3.37 -0.06 -11.02
N SER A 267 -4.15 -1.04 -11.48
CA SER A 267 -4.70 -1.05 -12.83
C SER A 267 -5.73 0.07 -13.11
N LEU A 268 -6.16 0.80 -12.08
CA LEU A 268 -6.90 2.06 -12.19
C LEU A 268 -6.20 3.09 -13.12
N PHE A 269 -4.87 3.08 -13.13
CA PHE A 269 -4.03 3.98 -13.94
C PHE A 269 -3.98 3.62 -15.43
N ASN A 270 -4.58 2.51 -15.82
CA ASN A 270 -4.75 2.17 -17.23
C ASN A 270 -5.49 3.29 -17.98
N GLN A 271 -6.39 4.04 -17.33
CA GLN A 271 -7.06 5.19 -17.94
C GLN A 271 -6.10 6.34 -18.32
N ALA A 272 -5.08 6.58 -17.50
CA ALA A 272 -4.04 7.55 -17.82
C ALA A 272 -3.17 7.03 -18.98
N PHE A 273 -2.81 5.74 -18.94
CA PHE A 273 -2.05 5.10 -20.02
C PHE A 273 -2.83 5.02 -21.34
N LEU A 274 -4.17 4.96 -21.32
CA LEU A 274 -5.00 5.07 -22.52
C LEU A 274 -4.87 6.41 -23.24
N GLN A 275 -4.38 7.46 -22.58
CA GLN A 275 -4.15 8.76 -23.20
C GLN A 275 -2.81 8.84 -23.96
N ILE A 276 -2.05 7.74 -24.03
CA ILE A 276 -0.74 7.67 -24.70
C ILE A 276 -0.78 8.13 -26.16
N GLY A 277 -1.90 7.96 -26.87
CA GLY A 277 -2.05 8.47 -28.24
C GLY A 277 -2.00 10.00 -28.36
N ARG A 278 -2.03 10.73 -27.24
CA ARG A 278 -1.85 12.19 -27.18
C ARG A 278 -0.41 12.62 -26.87
N VAL A 279 0.47 11.67 -26.53
CA VAL A 279 1.87 11.94 -26.21
C VAL A 279 2.66 12.07 -27.51
N GLU A 280 3.39 13.16 -27.67
CA GLU A 280 4.19 13.42 -28.86
C GLU A 280 5.35 12.42 -28.96
N GLY A 281 5.56 11.82 -30.14
CA GLY A 281 6.65 10.87 -30.38
C GLY A 281 6.32 9.40 -30.07
N VAL A 282 5.09 9.10 -29.65
CA VAL A 282 4.59 7.71 -29.53
C VAL A 282 4.50 7.08 -30.93
N PRO A 283 5.15 5.92 -31.16
CA PRO A 283 5.07 5.26 -32.45
C PRO A 283 3.68 4.69 -32.76
N GLU A 284 3.25 4.79 -34.02
CA GLU A 284 1.94 4.29 -34.48
C GLU A 284 1.76 2.78 -34.25
N PHE A 285 2.84 1.99 -34.33
CA PHE A 285 2.79 0.55 -34.05
C PHE A 285 2.34 0.25 -32.62
N LEU A 286 2.75 1.07 -31.64
CA LEU A 286 2.36 0.88 -30.25
C LEU A 286 0.89 1.25 -30.05
N ILE A 287 0.44 2.34 -30.67
CA ILE A 287 -0.98 2.73 -30.63
C ILE A 287 -1.85 1.61 -31.23
N SER A 288 -1.41 1.01 -32.34
CA SER A 288 -2.08 -0.16 -32.94
C SER A 288 -2.09 -1.34 -31.98
N ALA A 289 -0.95 -1.69 -31.37
CA ALA A 289 -0.84 -2.81 -30.45
C ALA A 289 -1.73 -2.65 -29.21
N ILE A 290 -1.78 -1.44 -28.64
CA ILE A 290 -2.69 -1.11 -27.55
C ILE A 290 -4.14 -1.23 -28.03
N ASN A 291 -4.49 -0.68 -29.18
CA ASN A 291 -5.85 -0.79 -29.74
C ASN A 291 -6.27 -2.25 -29.99
N ASP A 292 -5.37 -3.09 -30.49
CA ASP A 292 -5.61 -4.52 -30.70
C ASP A 292 -5.86 -5.24 -29.37
N THR A 293 -5.07 -4.89 -28.34
CA THR A 293 -5.26 -5.39 -26.97
C THR A 293 -6.64 -5.01 -26.43
N LEU A 294 -7.07 -3.75 -26.64
CA LEU A 294 -8.37 -3.26 -26.21
C LEU A 294 -9.53 -3.89 -27.01
N ALA A 295 -9.32 -4.19 -28.29
CA ALA A 295 -10.31 -4.86 -29.13
C ALA A 295 -10.55 -6.31 -28.69
N ASN A 296 -9.49 -7.02 -28.28
CA ASN A 296 -9.57 -8.40 -27.82
C ASN A 296 -10.21 -8.53 -26.43
N VAL A 297 -9.98 -7.56 -25.55
CA VAL A 297 -10.43 -7.59 -24.15
C VAL A 297 -11.81 -6.91 -23.98
N GLY A 298 -12.16 -6.00 -24.88
CA GLY A 298 -13.39 -5.19 -24.84
C GLY A 298 -13.22 -3.91 -24.01
N THR A 299 -13.96 -2.86 -24.35
CA THR A 299 -13.80 -1.51 -23.72
C THR A 299 -14.15 -1.45 -22.24
N ASN A 300 -14.90 -2.44 -21.76
CA ASN A 300 -15.34 -2.55 -20.37
C ASN A 300 -14.34 -3.32 -19.49
N ASN A 301 -13.26 -3.85 -20.07
CA ASN A 301 -12.25 -4.67 -19.41
C ASN A 301 -10.84 -4.08 -19.52
N ARG A 302 -10.75 -2.78 -19.79
CA ARG A 302 -9.49 -2.07 -20.05
C ARG A 302 -8.61 -1.90 -18.80
N ASP A 303 -9.19 -2.06 -17.64
CA ASP A 303 -8.60 -1.90 -16.32
C ASP A 303 -8.30 -3.25 -15.64
N ILE A 304 -8.47 -4.39 -16.33
CA ILE A 304 -8.15 -5.71 -15.81
C ILE A 304 -6.70 -6.08 -16.09
N ALA A 305 -6.03 -6.64 -15.09
CA ALA A 305 -4.87 -7.50 -15.26
C ALA A 305 -5.31 -8.95 -15.51
N ASN A 306 -4.93 -9.50 -16.66
CA ASN A 306 -5.22 -10.90 -16.98
C ASN A 306 -4.10 -11.82 -16.49
N TRP A 307 -4.44 -12.65 -15.50
CA TRP A 307 -3.56 -13.69 -14.98
C TRP A 307 -4.01 -15.06 -15.51
N PRO A 308 -3.08 -15.98 -15.82
CA PRO A 308 -3.39 -17.40 -15.91
C PRO A 308 -4.05 -17.84 -14.59
N ASN A 309 -5.19 -18.53 -14.68
CA ASN A 309 -5.93 -18.89 -13.47
C ASN A 309 -5.43 -20.22 -12.88
N PRO A 310 -4.70 -20.22 -11.75
CA PRO A 310 -4.27 -21.46 -11.13
C PRO A 310 -5.43 -22.22 -10.46
N PHE A 311 -6.58 -21.56 -10.29
CA PHE A 311 -7.77 -22.09 -9.60
C PHE A 311 -8.80 -22.68 -10.57
N PHE A 312 -8.42 -22.87 -11.85
CA PHE A 312 -9.27 -23.51 -12.83
C PHE A 312 -9.64 -24.95 -12.40
N GLY A 313 -10.94 -25.24 -12.38
CA GLY A 313 -11.51 -26.49 -11.88
C GLY A 313 -11.43 -26.72 -10.37
N TYR A 314 -10.75 -25.84 -9.61
CA TYR A 314 -10.65 -25.97 -8.16
C TYR A 314 -11.93 -25.50 -7.47
N ASN A 315 -12.44 -26.31 -6.53
CA ASN A 315 -13.67 -26.02 -5.76
C ASN A 315 -14.85 -25.53 -6.61
N SER A 316 -15.17 -26.25 -7.70
CA SER A 316 -16.14 -25.80 -8.72
C SER A 316 -17.56 -25.52 -8.23
N SER A 317 -17.92 -25.95 -7.02
CA SER A 317 -19.21 -25.64 -6.39
C SER A 317 -19.29 -24.25 -5.77
N GLY A 318 -18.15 -23.66 -5.37
CA GLY A 318 -18.10 -22.38 -4.63
C GLY A 318 -17.15 -21.34 -5.20
N ASN A 319 -16.15 -21.75 -5.97
CA ASN A 319 -15.18 -20.86 -6.59
C ASN A 319 -15.71 -20.28 -7.90
N LEU A 320 -15.91 -18.97 -7.93
CA LEU A 320 -16.37 -18.22 -9.11
C LEU A 320 -15.40 -18.35 -10.30
N ASN A 321 -14.11 -18.56 -10.02
CA ASN A 321 -13.05 -18.69 -11.02
C ASN A 321 -12.91 -20.11 -11.56
N ALA A 322 -13.62 -21.12 -11.03
CA ALA A 322 -13.38 -22.52 -11.40
C ALA A 322 -13.65 -22.83 -12.88
N ASN A 323 -14.49 -22.04 -13.56
CA ASN A 323 -14.88 -22.25 -14.96
C ASN A 323 -14.15 -21.33 -15.96
N SER A 324 -13.19 -20.52 -15.50
CA SER A 324 -12.42 -19.61 -16.35
C SER A 324 -10.94 -19.98 -16.34
N THR A 325 -10.28 -19.98 -17.49
CA THR A 325 -8.81 -20.15 -17.56
C THR A 325 -8.06 -18.84 -17.27
N VAL A 326 -8.78 -17.74 -17.09
CA VAL A 326 -8.25 -16.39 -16.81
C VAL A 326 -8.78 -15.92 -15.47
N LEU A 327 -7.87 -15.42 -14.63
CA LEU A 327 -8.17 -14.72 -13.40
C LEU A 327 -8.04 -13.22 -13.66
N ALA A 328 -9.13 -12.48 -13.49
CA ALA A 328 -9.22 -11.06 -13.76
C ALA A 328 -9.08 -10.27 -12.46
N LEU A 329 -7.98 -9.53 -12.32
CA LEU A 329 -7.68 -8.73 -11.14
C LEU A 329 -7.62 -7.25 -11.48
N VAL A 330 -7.98 -6.39 -10.53
CA VAL A 330 -7.94 -4.93 -10.64
C VAL A 330 -7.28 -4.30 -9.41
N ASP A 331 -7.13 -2.96 -9.42
CA ASP A 331 -6.58 -2.19 -8.32
C ASP A 331 -7.30 -2.51 -7.00
N GLY A 332 -6.52 -2.80 -5.96
CA GLY A 332 -7.03 -3.23 -4.66
C GLY A 332 -7.83 -2.17 -3.90
N GLY A 333 -7.81 -0.90 -4.35
CA GLY A 333 -8.57 0.19 -3.75
C GLY A 333 -9.94 0.43 -4.38
N GLU A 334 -10.33 -0.28 -5.45
CA GLU A 334 -11.58 -0.03 -6.17
C GLU A 334 -12.85 -0.39 -5.37
N ASP A 335 -12.73 -1.16 -4.29
CA ASP A 335 -13.82 -1.48 -3.35
C ASP A 335 -13.90 -0.51 -2.15
N LEU A 336 -13.16 0.61 -2.22
CA LEU A 336 -12.97 1.62 -1.17
C LEU A 336 -12.11 1.19 0.02
N GLN A 337 -11.66 -0.07 0.12
CA GLN A 337 -10.71 -0.52 1.15
C GLN A 337 -9.27 -0.12 0.77
N ASN A 338 -9.07 1.18 0.50
CA ASN A 338 -7.83 1.72 -0.07
C ASN A 338 -6.60 1.60 0.85
N ILE A 339 -6.76 1.15 2.10
CA ILE A 339 -5.65 0.72 2.97
C ILE A 339 -5.70 -0.82 3.03
N PRO A 340 -4.61 -1.54 2.68
CA PRO A 340 -4.58 -3.00 2.60
C PRO A 340 -4.58 -3.67 3.99
N LEU A 341 -5.68 -3.52 4.73
CA LEU A 341 -5.85 -3.99 6.10
C LEU A 341 -6.27 -5.45 6.16
N HIS A 342 -7.12 -5.90 5.25
CA HIS A 342 -7.71 -7.25 5.29
C HIS A 342 -6.69 -8.38 5.47
N PRO A 343 -5.59 -8.44 4.68
CA PRO A 343 -4.54 -9.44 4.92
C PRO A 343 -4.01 -9.44 6.35
N LEU A 344 -3.99 -8.30 7.04
CA LEU A 344 -3.43 -8.15 8.38
C LEU A 344 -4.46 -8.45 9.48
N LEU A 345 -5.72 -8.70 9.12
CA LEU A 345 -6.81 -9.01 10.05
C LEU A 345 -7.05 -10.51 10.20
N LEU A 346 -6.43 -11.36 9.39
CA LEU A 346 -6.56 -12.82 9.50
C LEU A 346 -6.19 -13.30 10.90
N GLU A 347 -7.08 -14.07 11.55
CA GLU A 347 -6.87 -14.53 12.94
C GLU A 347 -5.56 -15.32 13.09
N GLU A 348 -5.21 -16.14 12.09
CA GLU A 348 -3.99 -16.94 12.07
C GLU A 348 -2.68 -16.12 12.03
N ARG A 349 -2.73 -14.88 11.54
CA ARG A 349 -1.56 -13.99 11.54
C ARG A 349 -1.32 -13.35 12.89
N GLU A 350 -2.32 -13.40 13.78
CA GLU A 350 -2.24 -13.00 15.18
C GLU A 350 -1.57 -11.61 15.34
N VAL A 351 -1.93 -10.66 14.46
CA VAL A 351 -1.38 -9.30 14.46
C VAL A 351 -1.88 -8.55 15.69
N ASP A 352 -0.96 -7.95 16.44
CA ASP A 352 -1.26 -7.24 17.69
C ASP A 352 -1.53 -5.74 17.43
N VAL A 353 -0.80 -5.14 16.49
CA VAL A 353 -0.95 -3.72 16.11
C VAL A 353 -0.71 -3.51 14.61
N ILE A 354 -1.50 -2.64 13.98
CA ILE A 354 -1.35 -2.22 12.59
C ILE A 354 -1.11 -0.71 12.54
N PHE A 355 -0.05 -0.27 11.87
CA PHE A 355 0.19 1.12 11.49
C PHE A 355 -0.38 1.36 10.10
N ALA A 356 -1.54 2.01 10.04
CA ALA A 356 -2.30 2.24 8.81
C ALA A 356 -1.99 3.63 8.25
N VAL A 357 -1.10 3.70 7.27
CA VAL A 357 -0.67 4.95 6.64
C VAL A 357 -1.61 5.27 5.47
N ASP A 358 -2.39 6.32 5.62
CA ASP A 358 -3.46 6.68 4.69
C ASP A 358 -3.07 7.89 3.83
N GLY A 359 -2.73 7.65 2.57
CA GLY A 359 -2.49 8.64 1.52
C GLY A 359 -3.67 8.84 0.56
N SER A 360 -4.88 8.46 0.95
CA SER A 360 -6.10 8.61 0.14
C SER A 360 -6.42 10.08 -0.18
N ALA A 361 -7.23 10.30 -1.22
CA ALA A 361 -7.67 11.62 -1.67
C ALA A 361 -9.22 11.66 -1.70
N ASP A 362 -9.83 11.59 -0.52
CA ASP A 362 -11.27 11.40 -0.35
C ASP A 362 -12.06 12.71 -0.28
N THR A 363 -11.44 13.80 0.17
CA THR A 363 -12.09 15.12 0.23
C THR A 363 -12.04 15.83 -1.13
N ALA A 364 -12.86 16.87 -1.29
CA ALA A 364 -12.80 17.76 -2.46
C ALA A 364 -11.42 18.42 -2.68
N THR A 365 -10.62 18.48 -1.61
CA THR A 365 -9.26 19.02 -1.55
C THR A 365 -8.21 17.91 -1.49
N LEU A 366 -8.56 16.67 -1.82
CA LEU A 366 -7.64 15.53 -1.99
C LEU A 366 -6.90 15.07 -0.72
N TRP A 367 -7.56 15.18 0.45
CA TRP A 367 -7.07 14.62 1.71
C TRP A 367 -7.84 13.36 2.10
N PRO A 368 -7.27 12.48 2.96
CA PRO A 368 -8.02 11.37 3.53
C PRO A 368 -9.17 11.84 4.40
N ASN A 369 -10.28 11.08 4.44
CA ASN A 369 -11.40 11.33 5.35
C ASN A 369 -11.81 10.08 6.17
N GLY A 370 -11.01 9.01 6.13
CA GLY A 370 -11.30 7.76 6.82
C GLY A 370 -12.18 6.79 6.03
N THR A 371 -12.47 7.06 4.74
CA THR A 371 -13.30 6.17 3.89
C THR A 371 -12.79 4.72 3.90
N ALA A 372 -11.48 4.51 3.79
CA ALA A 372 -10.90 3.17 3.83
C ALA A 372 -11.12 2.43 5.16
N MET A 373 -11.05 3.16 6.28
CA MET A 373 -11.33 2.61 7.61
C MET A 373 -12.81 2.20 7.73
N VAL A 374 -13.73 3.03 7.24
CA VAL A 374 -15.17 2.75 7.25
C VAL A 374 -15.52 1.59 6.33
N ALA A 375 -14.93 1.51 5.14
CA ALA A 375 -15.13 0.41 4.20
C ALA A 375 -14.68 -0.93 4.81
N THR A 376 -13.49 -0.96 5.40
CA THR A 376 -12.94 -2.16 6.08
C THR A 376 -13.81 -2.57 7.27
N PHE A 377 -14.27 -1.60 8.07
CA PHE A 377 -15.20 -1.86 9.17
C PHE A 377 -16.52 -2.49 8.68
N ASN A 378 -17.13 -1.91 7.65
CA ASN A 378 -18.38 -2.43 7.09
C ASN A 378 -18.21 -3.85 6.53
N ARG A 379 -17.08 -4.15 5.89
CA ARG A 379 -16.77 -5.52 5.44
C ARG A 379 -16.64 -6.49 6.60
N SER A 380 -15.93 -6.09 7.66
CA SER A 380 -15.78 -6.93 8.86
C SER A 380 -17.12 -7.19 9.56
N GLU A 381 -17.99 -6.19 9.65
CA GLU A 381 -19.34 -6.34 10.23
C GLU A 381 -20.28 -7.17 9.36
N ALA A 382 -20.09 -7.16 8.04
CA ALA A 382 -20.78 -8.06 7.11
C ALA A 382 -20.34 -9.53 7.28
N ARG A 383 -19.26 -9.81 8.03
CA ARG A 383 -18.73 -11.15 8.30
C ARG A 383 -18.49 -11.94 7.02
N VAL A 384 -17.86 -11.29 6.04
CA VAL A 384 -17.58 -11.88 4.74
C VAL A 384 -16.78 -13.18 4.91
N SER A 385 -15.74 -13.19 5.74
CA SER A 385 -15.01 -14.39 6.15
C SER A 385 -15.21 -14.69 7.64
N ALA A 386 -15.25 -15.98 7.98
CA ALA A 386 -15.29 -16.44 9.37
C ALA A 386 -13.90 -16.47 10.03
N ASN A 387 -12.83 -16.36 9.24
CA ASN A 387 -11.43 -16.47 9.70
C ASN A 387 -10.79 -15.10 9.97
N ASP A 388 -11.55 -14.01 9.80
CA ASP A 388 -11.08 -12.66 10.05
C ASP A 388 -11.28 -12.27 11.50
N SER A 389 -10.26 -11.64 12.08
CA SER A 389 -10.40 -10.90 13.32
C SER A 389 -11.41 -9.76 13.13
N ARG A 390 -12.18 -9.47 14.17
CA ARG A 390 -13.09 -8.32 14.14
C ARG A 390 -12.28 -7.02 13.99
N PHE A 391 -12.62 -6.21 13.01
CA PHE A 391 -12.09 -4.86 12.88
C PHE A 391 -12.63 -3.98 14.00
N PRO A 392 -11.84 -3.06 14.59
CA PRO A 392 -12.36 -2.20 15.63
C PRO A 392 -13.47 -1.27 15.12
N ASP A 393 -14.35 -0.87 16.03
CA ASP A 393 -15.39 0.12 15.72
C ASP A 393 -14.73 1.45 15.31
N VAL A 394 -15.25 2.06 14.25
CA VAL A 394 -14.85 3.37 13.73
C VAL A 394 -16.09 4.23 13.47
N PRO A 395 -16.00 5.56 13.53
CA PRO A 395 -17.13 6.42 13.20
C PRO A 395 -17.28 6.63 11.68
N ASP A 396 -18.36 7.30 11.27
CA ASP A 396 -18.56 7.71 9.88
C ASP A 396 -17.55 8.78 9.41
N GLN A 397 -17.43 8.96 8.09
CA GLN A 397 -16.49 9.90 7.47
C GLN A 397 -16.70 11.35 7.90
N ASN A 398 -17.94 11.78 8.12
CA ASN A 398 -18.21 13.15 8.58
C ASN A 398 -17.65 13.34 9.99
N THR A 399 -17.80 12.35 10.86
CA THR A 399 -17.18 12.36 12.19
C THR A 399 -15.65 12.40 12.11
N PHE A 400 -15.03 11.64 11.21
CA PHE A 400 -13.57 11.69 11.00
C PHE A 400 -13.09 13.12 10.73
N VAL A 401 -13.79 13.84 9.84
CA VAL A 401 -13.46 15.23 9.50
C VAL A 401 -13.81 16.20 10.64
N ASN A 402 -15.03 16.13 11.18
CA ASN A 402 -15.52 17.06 12.20
C ASN A 402 -14.74 16.99 13.52
N LEU A 403 -14.23 15.81 13.89
CA LEU A 403 -13.42 15.61 15.09
C LEU A 403 -11.90 15.67 14.82
N GLY A 404 -11.52 15.96 13.57
CA GLY A 404 -10.13 16.07 13.12
C GLY A 404 -9.33 14.77 13.24
N LEU A 405 -9.98 13.61 13.18
CA LEU A 405 -9.32 12.30 13.18
C LEU A 405 -8.53 12.08 11.88
N ASN A 406 -8.86 12.83 10.82
CA ASN A 406 -8.13 12.86 9.56
C ASN A 406 -6.99 13.92 9.51
N GLN A 407 -6.69 14.61 10.62
CA GLN A 407 -5.58 15.58 10.69
C GLN A 407 -4.43 15.11 11.60
N ARG A 408 -4.62 14.03 12.35
CA ARG A 408 -3.66 13.53 13.35
C ARG A 408 -3.76 12.03 13.52
N PRO A 409 -2.70 11.36 13.99
CA PRO A 409 -2.79 9.95 14.34
C PRO A 409 -3.89 9.67 15.36
N THR A 410 -4.66 8.59 15.15
CA THR A 410 -5.77 8.18 16.00
C THR A 410 -5.73 6.67 16.22
N PHE A 411 -5.99 6.20 17.44
CA PHE A 411 -6.01 4.77 17.76
C PHE A 411 -7.44 4.23 17.78
N PHE A 412 -7.64 3.07 17.15
CA PHE A 412 -8.89 2.32 17.15
C PHE A 412 -8.66 0.91 17.73
N GLY A 413 -9.66 0.37 18.42
CA GLY A 413 -9.55 -0.93 19.09
C GLY A 413 -8.81 -0.89 20.43
N CYS A 414 -8.84 0.25 21.11
CA CYS A 414 -8.33 0.37 22.47
C CYS A 414 -9.24 -0.35 23.47
N THR A 415 -8.65 -0.95 24.52
CA THR A 415 -9.41 -1.58 25.59
C THR A 415 -10.03 -0.52 26.52
N ASN A 416 -11.35 -0.53 26.68
CA ASN A 416 -12.03 0.06 27.83
C ASN A 416 -12.29 -1.02 28.88
N GLY A 417 -11.28 -1.38 29.68
CA GLY A 417 -11.45 -2.33 30.80
C GLY A 417 -11.25 -3.82 30.46
N SER A 418 -12.06 -4.71 31.06
CA SER A 418 -11.86 -6.16 31.11
C SER A 418 -12.25 -6.95 29.85
N ASN A 419 -12.78 -6.30 28.82
CA ASN A 419 -13.11 -6.98 27.56
C ASN A 419 -11.84 -7.13 26.73
N THR A 420 -11.44 -8.38 26.48
CA THR A 420 -10.32 -8.71 25.60
C THR A 420 -10.67 -8.28 24.17
N PRO A 421 -9.90 -7.37 23.53
CA PRO A 421 -10.13 -6.99 22.15
C PRO A 421 -10.02 -8.22 21.26
N ARG A 422 -10.99 -8.38 20.34
CA ARG A 422 -10.90 -9.37 19.27
C ARG A 422 -10.29 -8.66 18.07
N GLY A 423 -8.98 -8.79 17.86
CA GLY A 423 -8.25 -8.18 16.75
C GLY A 423 -7.20 -7.12 17.13
N PRO A 424 -6.42 -6.64 16.15
CA PRO A 424 -5.31 -5.71 16.36
C PRO A 424 -5.78 -4.34 16.85
N LEU A 425 -4.86 -3.61 17.50
CA LEU A 425 -5.00 -2.16 17.68
C LEU A 425 -4.63 -1.50 16.34
N ILE A 426 -5.45 -0.58 15.84
CA ILE A 426 -5.12 0.17 14.62
C ILE A 426 -4.61 1.54 15.01
N VAL A 427 -3.39 1.87 14.61
CA VAL A 427 -2.83 3.21 14.64
C VAL A 427 -3.05 3.82 13.26
N TYR A 428 -4.13 4.59 13.12
CA TYR A 428 -4.48 5.28 11.87
C TYR A 428 -3.64 6.55 11.73
N MET A 429 -2.94 6.69 10.61
CA MET A 429 -1.97 7.74 10.31
C MET A 429 -2.33 8.43 8.98
N PRO A 430 -3.23 9.41 9.01
CA PRO A 430 -3.68 10.10 7.80
C PRO A 430 -2.61 11.07 7.29
N ASN A 431 -2.44 11.13 5.97
CA ASN A 431 -1.74 12.22 5.31
C ASN A 431 -2.40 13.54 5.70
N ALA A 432 -1.59 14.47 6.20
CA ALA A 432 -1.99 15.81 6.63
C ALA A 432 -0.82 16.77 6.38
N PRO A 433 -1.05 18.08 6.25
CA PRO A 433 0.02 19.03 5.95
C PRO A 433 0.86 19.33 7.19
N TYR A 434 1.79 18.44 7.53
CA TYR A 434 2.74 18.68 8.61
C TYR A 434 3.74 19.77 8.22
N SER A 435 4.44 19.58 7.12
CA SER A 435 5.46 20.51 6.62
C SER A 435 5.26 20.93 5.16
N PHE A 436 4.38 20.25 4.43
CA PHE A 436 4.10 20.51 3.02
C PHE A 436 2.65 20.13 2.66
N GLN A 437 2.07 20.78 1.65
CA GLN A 437 0.75 20.44 1.12
C GLN A 437 0.86 19.24 0.17
N SER A 438 0.86 18.03 0.75
CA SER A 438 1.07 16.76 0.05
C SER A 438 -0.17 16.18 -0.63
N ASN A 439 -1.29 16.91 -0.67
CA ASN A 439 -2.57 16.52 -1.27
C ASN A 439 -2.59 16.72 -2.80
N VAL A 440 -1.56 16.21 -3.49
CA VAL A 440 -1.45 16.23 -4.96
C VAL A 440 -2.42 15.24 -5.60
N SER A 441 -2.73 15.40 -6.90
CA SER A 441 -3.68 14.50 -7.57
C SER A 441 -3.16 13.07 -7.61
N THR A 442 -4.08 12.11 -7.55
CA THR A 442 -3.74 10.69 -7.77
C THR A 442 -3.22 10.47 -9.19
N PHE A 443 -3.67 11.26 -10.16
CA PHE A 443 -3.36 11.09 -11.58
C PHE A 443 -2.21 11.99 -12.10
N ASP A 444 -1.57 12.76 -11.22
CA ASP A 444 -0.35 13.48 -11.60
C ASP A 444 0.79 12.45 -11.73
N LEU A 445 1.50 12.51 -12.85
CA LEU A 445 2.52 11.51 -13.24
C LEU A 445 3.93 12.11 -13.32
N GLU A 446 4.10 13.35 -12.87
CA GLU A 446 5.36 14.09 -12.95
C GLU A 446 5.50 15.00 -11.72
N TYR A 447 6.67 14.95 -11.07
CA TYR A 447 7.00 15.74 -9.89
C TYR A 447 8.49 16.07 -9.90
N SER A 448 8.83 17.33 -9.66
CA SER A 448 10.24 17.69 -9.45
C SER A 448 10.83 16.96 -8.23
N ASP A 449 12.14 16.73 -8.21
CA ASP A 449 12.83 16.13 -7.07
C ASP A 449 12.56 16.87 -5.75
N GLU A 450 12.51 18.20 -5.79
CA GLU A 450 12.20 19.02 -4.61
C GLU A 450 10.81 18.73 -4.08
N GLU A 451 9.80 18.70 -4.96
CA GLU A 451 8.42 18.38 -4.57
C GLU A 451 8.30 16.95 -4.06
N ARG A 452 8.91 15.98 -4.74
CA ARG A 452 9.01 14.58 -4.28
C ARG A 452 9.56 14.52 -2.86
N ASN A 453 10.70 15.15 -2.63
CA ASN A 453 11.38 15.15 -1.35
C ASN A 453 10.55 15.87 -0.26
N GLN A 454 9.85 16.96 -0.58
CA GLN A 454 8.97 17.66 0.35
C GLN A 454 7.74 16.83 0.74
N ILE A 455 7.15 16.06 -0.19
CA ILE A 455 6.04 15.13 0.11
C ILE A 455 6.53 13.99 1.00
N ILE A 456 7.70 13.41 0.71
CA ILE A 456 8.32 12.36 1.55
C ILE A 456 8.61 12.92 2.95
N GLN A 457 9.20 14.11 3.06
CA GLN A 457 9.46 14.76 4.33
C GLN A 457 8.17 15.04 5.12
N ASN A 458 7.08 15.38 4.44
CA ASN A 458 5.78 15.53 5.07
C ASN A 458 5.26 14.21 5.66
N GLY A 459 5.36 13.11 4.91
CA GLY A 459 5.01 11.77 5.39
C GLY A 459 5.85 11.35 6.61
N TYR A 460 7.14 11.69 6.62
CA TYR A 460 8.04 11.50 7.76
C TYR A 460 7.58 12.28 8.99
N ASN A 461 7.25 13.56 8.81
CA ASN A 461 6.78 14.43 9.89
C ASN A 461 5.40 13.99 10.41
N MET A 462 4.53 13.47 9.54
CA MET A 462 3.26 12.88 9.94
C MET A 462 3.47 11.66 10.84
N ALA A 463 4.33 10.74 10.43
CA ALA A 463 4.61 9.51 11.18
C ALA A 463 5.29 9.79 12.54
N THR A 464 6.19 10.76 12.62
CA THR A 464 6.92 11.13 13.85
C THR A 464 6.24 12.22 14.68
N MET A 465 5.12 12.77 14.22
CA MET A 465 4.53 14.00 14.76
C MET A 465 5.56 15.16 14.86
N GLY A 466 6.36 15.32 13.80
CA GLY A 466 7.44 16.30 13.69
C GLY A 466 8.57 16.01 14.68
N ASN A 467 9.06 14.77 14.74
CA ASN A 467 10.03 14.29 15.74
C ASN A 467 9.61 14.62 17.18
N GLY A 468 8.33 14.40 17.49
CA GLY A 468 7.75 14.72 18.78
C GLY A 468 7.60 16.22 19.07
N THR A 469 7.79 17.11 18.10
CA THR A 469 7.57 18.56 18.28
C THR A 469 6.09 18.87 18.52
N VAL A 470 5.19 18.17 17.83
CA VAL A 470 3.73 18.35 18.02
C VAL A 470 3.27 17.69 19.33
N ASP A 471 3.80 16.51 19.65
CA ASP A 471 3.61 15.87 20.96
C ASP A 471 4.84 15.05 21.36
N SER A 472 5.58 15.53 22.37
CA SER A 472 6.79 14.89 22.88
C SER A 472 6.57 13.49 23.47
N ASN A 473 5.31 13.12 23.74
CA ASN A 473 4.94 11.80 24.24
C ASN A 473 4.68 10.79 23.13
N TRP A 474 4.61 11.24 21.87
CA TRP A 474 4.23 10.41 20.75
C TRP A 474 5.05 9.10 20.62
N PRO A 475 6.39 9.11 20.73
CA PRO A 475 7.16 7.86 20.71
C PRO A 475 6.75 6.88 21.82
N ALA A 476 6.49 7.37 23.03
CA ALA A 476 6.01 6.55 24.14
C ALA A 476 4.65 5.93 23.81
N CYS A 477 3.76 6.69 23.18
CA CYS A 477 2.43 6.22 22.78
C CYS A 477 2.49 5.16 21.67
N ILE A 478 3.44 5.27 20.74
CA ILE A 478 3.75 4.21 19.77
C ILE A 478 4.24 2.95 20.49
N GLY A 479 5.17 3.08 21.44
CA GLY A 479 5.62 1.95 22.26
C GLY A 479 4.47 1.28 23.02
N CYS A 480 3.57 2.06 23.59
CA CYS A 480 2.37 1.57 24.26
C CYS A 480 1.40 0.87 23.31
N ALA A 481 1.23 1.38 22.08
CA ALA A 481 0.43 0.75 21.05
C ALA A 481 0.98 -0.65 20.66
N ILE A 482 2.30 -0.76 20.46
CA ILE A 482 3.00 -2.04 20.20
C ILE A 482 2.77 -3.03 21.34
N LEU A 483 2.88 -2.58 22.58
CA LEU A 483 2.76 -3.45 23.74
C LEU A 483 1.30 -3.79 24.11
N ALA A 484 0.31 -3.03 23.61
CA ALA A 484 -1.07 -3.05 24.09
C ALA A 484 -1.66 -4.45 24.23
N ARG A 485 -1.59 -5.27 23.18
CA ARG A 485 -2.16 -6.63 23.20
C ARG A 485 -1.34 -7.61 24.02
N SER A 486 -0.01 -7.49 24.01
CA SER A 486 0.85 -8.33 24.85
C SER A 486 0.61 -8.08 26.35
N LEU A 487 0.35 -6.83 26.76
CA LEU A 487 0.05 -6.48 28.15
C LEU A 487 -1.25 -7.15 28.61
N VAL A 488 -2.26 -7.18 27.74
CA VAL A 488 -3.51 -7.91 27.98
C VAL A 488 -3.26 -9.42 28.05
N ARG A 489 -2.53 -9.99 27.08
CA ARG A 489 -2.20 -11.42 26.98
C ARG A 489 -1.47 -11.94 28.22
N THR A 490 -0.54 -11.15 28.75
CA THR A 490 0.24 -11.50 29.96
C THR A 490 -0.42 -11.08 31.27
N ARG A 491 -1.58 -10.40 31.22
CA ARG A 491 -2.22 -9.77 32.39
C ARG A 491 -1.29 -8.80 33.12
N THR A 492 -0.37 -8.18 32.39
CA THR A 492 0.51 -7.14 32.91
C THR A 492 -0.30 -5.85 33.10
N ARG A 493 -0.15 -5.21 34.26
CA ARG A 493 -0.81 -3.93 34.52
C ARG A 493 -0.39 -2.91 33.46
N ILE A 494 -1.35 -2.26 32.83
CA ILE A 494 -1.09 -1.18 31.86
C ILE A 494 -0.29 -0.07 32.57
N PRO A 495 0.91 0.29 32.07
CA PRO A 495 1.70 1.37 32.64
C PRO A 495 0.94 2.71 32.62
N SER A 496 1.22 3.57 33.61
CA SER A 496 0.62 4.91 33.74
C SER A 496 0.73 5.69 32.44
N LYS A 497 1.94 5.71 31.86
CA LYS A 497 2.23 6.34 30.57
C LYS A 497 1.35 5.84 29.43
N CYS A 498 1.11 4.53 29.38
CA CYS A 498 0.26 3.94 28.36
C CYS A 498 -1.21 4.27 28.56
N ALA A 499 -1.68 4.33 29.81
CA ALA A 499 -3.04 4.80 30.10
C ALA A 499 -3.25 6.24 29.62
N ASP A 500 -2.28 7.14 29.83
CA ASP A 500 -2.34 8.52 29.33
C ASP A 500 -2.36 8.59 27.80
N CYS A 501 -1.52 7.77 27.15
CA CYS A 501 -1.48 7.65 25.70
C CYS A 501 -2.83 7.17 25.14
N PHE A 502 -3.42 6.13 25.74
CA PHE A 502 -4.73 5.64 25.31
C PHE A 502 -5.84 6.66 25.57
N ALA A 503 -5.82 7.38 26.68
CA ALA A 503 -6.77 8.45 26.94
C ALA A 503 -6.69 9.59 25.91
N ARG A 504 -5.50 9.84 25.35
CA ARG A 504 -5.26 10.91 24.36
C ARG A 504 -5.61 10.51 22.93
N TYR A 505 -5.15 9.33 22.50
CA TYR A 505 -5.17 8.93 21.10
C TYR A 505 -6.30 7.98 20.75
N CYS A 506 -6.87 7.26 21.70
CA CYS A 506 -7.97 6.35 21.41
C CYS A 506 -9.23 7.13 21.10
N TRP A 507 -9.85 6.81 19.97
CA TRP A 507 -11.21 7.27 19.72
C TRP A 507 -12.13 6.71 20.81
N ASN A 508 -12.88 7.62 21.45
CA ASN A 508 -13.65 7.33 22.65
C ASN A 508 -15.14 7.04 22.39
N GLY A 509 -15.53 6.88 21.12
CA GLY A 509 -16.92 6.67 20.71
C GLY A 509 -17.71 7.95 20.40
N THR A 510 -17.13 9.14 20.57
CA THR A 510 -17.80 10.40 20.22
C THR A 510 -18.03 10.49 18.72
N THR A 511 -19.25 10.86 18.30
CA THR A 511 -19.62 11.04 16.90
C THR A 511 -20.10 12.46 16.61
N ASN A 512 -19.86 12.91 15.38
CA ASN A 512 -20.46 14.10 14.80
C ASN A 512 -20.69 13.87 13.30
N SER A 513 -21.83 13.29 12.96
CA SER A 513 -22.16 12.89 11.59
C SER A 513 -22.70 14.04 10.72
N THR A 514 -22.71 15.30 11.20
CA THR A 514 -23.17 16.44 10.38
C THR A 514 -22.25 16.66 9.19
N LEU A 515 -22.78 17.06 8.03
CA LEU A 515 -21.95 17.35 6.85
C LEU A 515 -20.90 18.43 7.20
N PRO A 516 -19.58 18.12 7.13
CA PRO A 516 -18.54 19.09 7.41
C PRO A 516 -18.47 20.15 6.31
N ASN A 517 -17.88 21.32 6.64
CA ASN A 517 -17.43 22.26 5.62
C ASN A 517 -16.29 21.64 4.78
N THR A 518 -15.95 22.30 3.66
CA THR A 518 -14.76 21.92 2.88
C THR A 518 -13.54 21.82 3.79
N TYR A 519 -12.88 20.66 3.75
CA TYR A 519 -11.72 20.38 4.58
C TYR A 519 -10.47 21.03 3.99
N GLU A 520 -10.03 22.13 4.58
CA GLU A 520 -8.84 22.89 4.17
C GLU A 520 -7.91 23.07 5.38
N PRO A 521 -7.12 22.04 5.74
CA PRO A 521 -6.27 22.09 6.93
C PRO A 521 -5.13 23.10 6.78
N ALA A 522 -4.83 23.81 7.87
CA ALA A 522 -3.63 24.61 7.96
C ALA A 522 -2.40 23.72 8.18
N GLN A 523 -1.22 24.21 7.78
CA GLN A 523 0.03 23.49 8.02
C GLN A 523 0.34 23.40 9.52
N ILE A 524 0.69 22.21 10.00
CA ILE A 524 0.85 21.90 11.44
C ILE A 524 2.19 22.41 11.98
N LEU A 525 3.29 22.15 11.28
CA LEU A 525 4.61 22.68 11.61
C LEU A 525 4.78 24.02 10.91
N THR A 526 4.60 25.11 11.64
CA THR A 526 4.92 26.44 11.15
C THR A 526 6.42 26.68 11.35
N ASN A 527 7.16 26.84 10.25
CA ASN A 527 8.52 27.37 10.34
C ASN A 527 8.43 28.79 10.95
N THR A 528 9.19 29.07 12.01
CA THR A 528 9.41 30.42 12.56
C THR A 528 10.27 31.30 11.65
N THR A 529 10.09 31.21 10.34
CA THR A 529 10.68 32.10 9.35
C THR A 529 9.59 32.49 8.35
N GLU A 530 9.00 33.64 8.69
CA GLU A 530 8.32 34.62 7.85
C GLU A 530 7.41 34.14 6.71
N GLN A 531 6.13 34.46 6.92
CA GLN A 531 5.16 34.77 5.87
C GLN A 531 5.80 35.61 4.75
N SER A 532 5.94 35.03 3.57
CA SER A 532 5.66 35.76 2.34
C SER A 532 4.65 34.96 1.53
N THR A 533 3.44 35.49 1.49
CA THR A 533 2.34 35.09 0.62
C THR A 533 2.82 34.83 -0.81
N SER A 534 2.67 33.60 -1.29
CA SER A 534 2.49 33.33 -2.71
C SER A 534 1.30 32.41 -2.91
N SER A 535 0.11 33.02 -2.88
CA SER A 535 -1.08 32.47 -3.52
C SER A 535 -0.83 32.46 -5.03
N ALA A 536 -0.19 31.40 -5.53
CA ALA A 536 -0.15 31.10 -6.94
C ALA A 536 -0.99 29.84 -7.16
N ALA A 537 -2.31 30.04 -7.24
CA ALA A 537 -3.18 29.09 -7.89
C ALA A 537 -2.65 28.86 -9.32
N ARG A 538 -1.98 27.73 -9.56
CA ARG A 538 -1.79 27.24 -10.92
C ARG A 538 -3.13 26.68 -11.39
N ILE A 539 -4.01 27.58 -11.85
CA ILE A 539 -5.00 27.24 -12.87
C ILE A 539 -4.20 27.13 -14.17
N SER A 540 -3.58 25.97 -14.39
CA SER A 540 -3.13 25.58 -15.73
C SER A 540 -4.23 24.71 -16.31
N GLY A 541 -4.89 25.24 -17.33
CA GLY A 541 -6.04 24.62 -17.97
C GLY A 541 -5.71 23.26 -18.57
N THR A 542 -6.39 22.23 -18.09
CA THR A 542 -6.76 21.07 -18.90
C THR A 542 -8.22 20.76 -18.62
N LEU A 543 -9.08 21.68 -19.08
CA LEU A 543 -10.51 21.45 -19.22
C LEU A 543 -10.71 20.38 -20.30
N LEU A 544 -10.88 19.12 -19.89
CA LEU A 544 -11.73 18.08 -20.50
C LEU A 544 -11.34 16.69 -19.96
N LEU A 545 -11.84 16.35 -18.76
CA LEU A 545 -12.25 15.00 -18.34
C LEU A 545 -12.92 15.00 -16.94
N GLY A 546 -13.49 16.13 -16.53
CA GLY A 546 -14.37 16.20 -15.36
C GLY A 546 -15.81 15.99 -15.77
N CYS A 547 -16.21 14.73 -15.97
CA CYS A 547 -17.61 14.25 -15.94
C CYS A 547 -17.63 12.75 -16.23
N PHE A 548 -17.21 11.89 -15.29
CA PHE A 548 -17.65 10.48 -15.21
C PHE A 548 -17.41 9.81 -13.85
N ALA A 549 -17.26 10.57 -12.76
CA ALA A 549 -17.08 10.01 -11.41
C ALA A 549 -18.28 10.29 -10.48
N PHE A 550 -19.50 10.31 -11.03
CA PHE A 550 -20.74 10.47 -10.26
C PHE A 550 -21.84 9.56 -10.82
N MET A 551 -21.56 8.26 -10.99
CA MET A 551 -22.57 7.22 -11.18
C MET A 551 -21.99 5.83 -10.87
N LEU A 552 -21.46 5.68 -9.65
CA LEU A 552 -21.06 4.37 -9.10
C LEU A 552 -21.30 4.35 -7.58
N ALA A 553 -22.44 4.91 -7.19
CA ALA A 553 -22.97 4.86 -5.83
C ALA A 553 -24.52 4.95 -5.87
N ILE A 554 -25.15 4.07 -6.66
CA ILE A 554 -26.49 3.48 -6.44
C ILE A 554 -26.45 2.05 -6.94
#